data_AF-A0A3M1G9V1-F1
#
_entry.id   AF-A0A3M1G9V1-F1
#
_cell.length_a   1.000
_cell.length_b   1.000
_cell.length_c   1.000
_cell.angle_alpha   90.00
_cell.angle_beta   90.00
_cell.angle_gamma   90.00
#
_symmetry.space_group_name_H-M   'P 1'
#
loop_
_entity.id
_entity.type
_entity.pdbx_description
1 polymer ?
#
loop_
_entity_poly.entity_id
_entity_poly.type
_entity_poly.pdbx_seq_one_letter_code
_entity_poly.pdbx_strand_id
1 'polypeptide(L)' 'QLAAVIRKERPPEPYKGKGIRYQGEYVRMKAGKAGKK' A
#
# COMPACT_ATOMS: atom_id res chain seq x y z
N GLN A 1 7.47 -0.24 18.33
CA GLN A 1 8.45 -1.10 17.64
C GLN A 1 7.76 -2.25 16.87
N LEU A 2 6.83 -2.99 17.50
CA LEU A 2 6.07 -4.09 16.87
C LEU A 2 5.33 -3.71 15.57
N ALA A 3 4.64 -2.58 15.55
CA ALA A 3 3.84 -2.17 14.38
C ALA A 3 4.68 -1.90 13.12
N ALA A 4 5.98 -1.60 13.27
CA ALA A 4 6.90 -1.47 12.14
C ALA A 4 7.32 -2.84 11.59
N VAL A 5 7.47 -3.85 12.45
CA VAL A 5 7.76 -5.24 12.04
C VAL A 5 6.60 -5.81 11.23
N ILE A 6 5.38 -5.61 11.72
CA ILE A 6 4.15 -6.06 11.04
C ILE A 6 4.00 -5.39 9.66
N ARG A 7 4.30 -4.09 9.56
CA ARG A 7 4.25 -3.37 8.26
C ARG A 7 5.30 -3.86 7.26
N LYS A 8 6.49 -4.28 7.73
CA LYS A 8 7.58 -4.78 6.87
C LYS A 8 7.18 -6.08 6.15
N GLU A 9 6.40 -6.92 6.81
CA GLU A 9 5.96 -8.21 6.23
C GLU A 9 5.10 -8.03 4.98
N ARG A 10 4.20 -7.03 5.00
CA ARG A 10 3.33 -6.74 3.86
C ARG A 10 3.09 -5.23 3.70
N PRO A 11 4.01 -4.51 3.04
CA PRO A 11 3.84 -3.08 2.82
C PRO A 11 2.65 -2.80 1.89
N PRO A 12 2.01 -1.62 2.02
CA PRO A 12 0.90 -1.23 1.17
C PRO A 12 1.39 -1.03 -0.27
N GLU A 13 0.83 -1.81 -1.20
CA GLU A 13 1.19 -1.77 -2.61
C GLU A 13 0.81 -0.44 -3.26
N PRO A 14 1.68 0.13 -4.12
CA PRO A 14 1.46 1.43 -4.73
C PRO A 14 0.36 1.44 -5.79
N TYR A 15 -0.20 0.32 -6.23
CA TYR A 15 -1.25 0.30 -7.27
C TYR A 15 -2.64 0.04 -6.71
N LYS A 16 -2.76 -0.92 -5.80
CA LYS A 16 -4.05 -1.36 -5.24
C LYS A 16 -4.22 -0.95 -3.78
N GLY A 17 -3.22 -0.30 -3.17
CA GLY A 17 -3.21 0.04 -1.74
C GLY A 17 -3.32 -1.18 -0.81
N LYS A 18 -3.07 -2.38 -1.34
CA LYS A 18 -3.21 -3.64 -0.59
C LYS A 18 -2.00 -3.84 0.30
N GLY A 19 -2.21 -4.04 1.59
CA GLY A 19 -1.15 -4.28 2.56
C GLY A 19 -1.48 -3.68 3.91
N ILE A 20 -0.49 -3.70 4.82
CA ILE A 20 -0.63 -3.24 6.19
C ILE A 20 -0.23 -1.76 6.26
N ARG A 21 -1.19 -0.93 6.66
CA ARG A 21 -1.07 0.54 6.77
C ARG A 21 -1.45 1.00 8.15
N TYR A 22 -0.97 2.17 8.55
CA TYR A 22 -1.43 2.81 9.77
C TYR A 22 -2.82 3.43 9.58
N GLN A 23 -3.55 3.58 10.69
CA GLN A 23 -4.83 4.27 10.68
C GLN A 23 -4.61 5.75 10.30
N GLY A 24 -5.27 6.21 9.24
CA GLY A 24 -5.10 7.57 8.71
C GLY A 24 -3.93 7.76 7.74
N GLU A 25 -3.18 6.71 7.39
CA GLU A 25 -2.08 6.82 6.42
C GLU A 25 -2.60 6.98 4.98
N TYR A 26 -2.19 8.07 4.32
CA TYR A 26 -2.48 8.31 2.91
C TYR A 26 -1.48 7.56 2.01
N VAL A 27 -1.90 6.42 1.47
CA VAL A 27 -1.10 5.65 0.51
C VAL A 27 -1.27 6.23 -0.89
N ARG A 28 -0.21 6.80 -1.45
CA ARG A 28 -0.20 7.29 -2.83
C ARG A 28 -0.37 6.12 -3.80
N MET A 29 -1.53 6.05 -4.45
CA MET A 29 -1.79 5.07 -5.49
C MET A 29 -1.32 5.60 -6.84
N LYS A 30 -0.42 4.88 -7.50
CA LYS A 30 -0.07 5.07 -8.89
C LYS A 30 -1.21 4.55 -9.76
N ALA A 31 -1.53 5.30 -10.81
CA ALA A 31 -2.39 4.78 -11.87
C ALA A 31 -1.79 3.46 -12.36
N GLY A 32 -2.60 2.39 -12.35
CA GLY A 32 -2.22 1.13 -12.99
C GLY A 32 -1.96 1.36 -14.48
N LYS A 33 -1.48 0.34 -15.19
CA LYS A 33 -1.44 0.41 -16.65
C LYS A 33 -2.85 0.76 -17.14
N ALA A 34 -2.99 1.89 -17.82
CA ALA A 34 -4.13 2.20 -18.66
C ALA A 34 -4.12 1.23 -19.85
N GLY A 35 -4.37 -0.05 -19.57
CA GLY A 35 -4.53 -1.08 -20.58
C GLY A 35 -5.90 -0.90 -21.20
N LYS A 36 -5.90 -0.27 -22.38
CA LYS A 36 -6.81 -0.41 -23.53
C LYS A 36 -8.27 -0.80 -23.23
N LYS A 37 -9.18 0.04 -23.75
CA LYS A 37 -10.53 -0.38 -24.16
C LYS A 37 -10.49 -1.71 -24.92
#